data_AF-A0A7X8MV67-F1
#
_entry.id   AF-A0A7X8MV67-F1
#
_cell.length_a   1.000
_cell.length_b   1.000
_cell.length_c   1.000
_cell.angle_alpha   90.00
_cell.angle_beta   90.00
_cell.angle_gamma   90.00
#
_symmetry.space_group_name_H-M   'P 1'
#
loop_
_entity.id
_entity.type
_entity.pdbx_description
1 polymer ?
#
loop_
_entity_poly.entity_id
_entity_poly.type
_entity_poly.pdbx_seq_one_letter_code
_entity_poly.pdbx_strand_id
1 'polypeptide(L)' 'AIIQGKDGRRFGRIIHNSRQEIIRLLGRNVYLDLRIKVLKNWQSDPKSLGRLGF' A
#
# COMPACT_ATOMS: atom_id res chain seq x y z
N ALA A 1 1.97 6.94 -13.76
CA ALA A 1 1.33 6.95 -12.43
C ALA A 1 2.37 7.24 -11.34
N ILE A 2 2.13 8.22 -10.47
CA ILE A 2 3.11 8.72 -9.48
C ILE A 2 3.52 7.64 -8.45
N ILE A 3 2.57 6.81 -8.02
CA ILE A 3 2.79 5.77 -7.00
C ILE A 3 3.65 4.61 -7.54
N GLN A 4 3.40 4.20 -8.79
CA GLN A 4 4.19 3.15 -9.43
C GLN A 4 5.63 3.60 -9.66
N GLY A 5 5.82 4.86 -10.04
CA GLY A 5 7.13 5.42 -10.40
C GLY A 5 7.64 4.86 -11.73
N LYS A 6 8.79 5.37 -12.19
CA LYS A 6 9.42 4.92 -13.43
C LYS A 6 9.81 3.45 -13.31
N ASP A 7 9.32 2.64 -14.25
CA ASP A 7 9.54 1.18 -14.31
C ASP A 7 9.10 0.43 -13.04
N GLY A 8 8.14 0.96 -12.26
CA GLY A 8 7.69 0.32 -11.02
C GLY A 8 8.64 0.48 -9.83
N ARG A 9 9.75 1.21 -9.97
CA ARG A 9 10.79 1.31 -8.93
C ARG A 9 10.28 1.88 -7.61
N ARG A 10 9.38 2.86 -7.66
CA ARG A 10 8.83 3.45 -6.42
C ARG A 10 7.97 2.45 -5.68
N PHE A 11 7.15 1.70 -6.41
CA PHE A 11 6.31 0.65 -5.84
C PHE A 11 7.14 -0.48 -5.23
N GLY A 12 8.20 -0.93 -5.93
CA GLY A 12 9.12 -1.93 -5.40
C GLY A 12 9.79 -1.49 -4.09
N ARG A 13 10.21 -0.22 -4.00
CA ARG A 13 10.77 0.33 -2.76
C ARG A 13 9.76 0.35 -1.61
N ILE A 14 8.50 0.69 -1.88
CA ILE A 14 7.42 0.66 -0.88
C ILE A 14 7.23 -0.77 -0.36
N ILE A 15 7.08 -1.76 -1.25
CA ILE A 15 6.94 -3.17 -0.87
C ILE A 15 8.13 -3.62 -0.02
N HIS A 16 9.36 -3.34 -0.47
CA HIS A 16 10.57 -3.75 0.23
C HIS A 16 10.60 -3.19 1.66
N ASN A 17 10.44 -1.87 1.80
CA ASN A 17 10.51 -1.22 3.10
C ASN A 17 9.42 -1.73 4.06
N SER A 18 8.16 -1.76 3.61
CA SER A 18 7.04 -2.22 4.44
C SER A 18 7.19 -3.70 4.83
N ARG A 19 7.67 -4.56 3.92
CA ARG A 19 7.91 -5.97 4.24
C ARG A 19 8.94 -6.13 5.36
N GLN A 20 10.04 -5.37 5.33
CA GLN A 20 11.07 -5.45 6.37
C GLN A 20 10.53 -5.00 7.74
N GLU A 21 9.74 -3.94 7.78
CA GLU A 21 9.09 -3.48 9.02
C GLU A 21 8.13 -4.53 9.58
N ILE A 22 7.28 -5.12 8.73
CA ILE A 22 6.34 -6.17 9.14
C ILE A 22 7.08 -7.41 9.66
N ILE A 23 8.19 -7.82 9.01
CA ILE A 23 9.01 -8.94 9.49
C ILE A 23 9.58 -8.64 10.89
N ARG A 24 10.06 -7.42 11.12
CA ARG A 24 10.58 -7.02 12.44
C ARG A 24 9.51 -7.09 13.53
N LEU A 25 8.27 -6.71 13.20
CA LEU A 25 7.15 -6.77 14.14
C LEU A 25 6.70 -8.20 14.43
N LEU A 26 6.71 -9.08 13.42
CA LEU A 26 6.17 -10.45 13.54
C LEU A 26 7.21 -11.51 13.88
N GLY A 27 8.52 -11.19 13.79
CA GLY A 27 9.60 -12.14 14.06
C GLY A 27 9.71 -13.29 13.06
N ARG A 28 9.06 -13.19 11.89
CA ARG A 28 9.04 -14.25 10.87
C ARG A 28 8.99 -13.68 9.45
N ASN A 29 9.42 -14.48 8.49
CA ASN A 29 9.35 -14.12 7.08
C ASN A 29 7.90 -14.03 6.60
N VAL A 30 7.57 -13.04 5.75
CA VAL A 30 6.22 -12.85 5.19
C VAL A 30 6.23 -12.54 3.70
N TYR A 31 5.34 -13.12 2.93
CA TYR A 31 5.11 -12.69 1.54
C TYR A 31 4.11 -11.53 1.54
N LEU A 32 4.48 -10.40 0.92
CA LEU A 32 3.64 -9.20 0.85
C LEU A 32 3.22 -8.93 -0.60
N ASP A 33 1.94 -9.19 -0.91
CA ASP A 33 1.30 -8.80 -2.18
C ASP A 33 0.61 -7.44 -1.99
N LEU A 34 0.92 -6.47 -2.85
CA LEU A 34 0.36 -5.13 -2.81
C LEU A 34 -0.33 -4.84 -4.15
N ARG A 35 -1.52 -4.25 -4.10
CA ARG A 35 -2.31 -3.91 -5.29
C ARG A 35 -2.71 -2.44 -5.27
N ILE A 36 -2.51 -1.76 -6.38
CA ILE A 36 -2.94 -0.37 -6.55
C ILE A 36 -4.35 -0.36 -7.14
N LYS A 37 -5.26 0.36 -6.50
CA LYS A 37 -6.59 0.68 -7.03
C LYS A 37 -6.83 2.18 -6.91
N VAL A 38 -7.58 2.74 -7.85
CA VAL A 38 -7.99 4.14 -7.83
C VAL A 38 -9.46 4.22 -7.47
N LEU A 39 -9.77 4.98 -6.42
CA LEU A 39 -11.13 5.38 -6.06
C LEU A 39 -11.24 6.88 -6.33
N LYS A 40 -12.24 7.32 -7.08
CA LYS A 40 -12.41 8.73 -7.42
C LYS A 40 -13.04 9.48 -6.24
N ASN A 41 -12.48 10.63 -5.87
CA ASN A 41 -13.03 11.56 -4.87
C ASN A 41 -13.42 10.91 -3.52
N TRP A 42 -12.72 9.84 -3.12
CA TRP A 42 -13.07 9.03 -1.95
C TRP A 42 -12.99 9.78 -0.62
N GLN A 43 -12.15 10.81 -0.55
CA GLN A 43 -11.98 11.62 0.67
C GLN A 43 -13.24 12.40 1.04
N SER A 44 -14.16 12.64 0.10
CA SER A 44 -15.40 13.37 0.33
C SER A 44 -16.63 12.47 0.49
N ASP A 45 -16.48 11.15 0.29
CA ASP A 45 -17.58 10.19 0.43
C ASP A 45 -17.48 9.46 1.79
N PRO A 46 -18.40 9.71 2.74
CA PRO A 46 -18.41 9.04 4.04
C PRO A 46 -18.45 7.51 3.94
N LYS A 47 -19.11 6.95 2.90
CA LYS A 47 -19.15 5.49 2.69
C LYS A 47 -17.78 4.95 2.29
N SER A 48 -17.04 5.69 1.48
CA SER A 48 -15.68 5.33 1.06
C SER A 48 -14.70 5.41 2.23
N LEU A 49 -14.80 6.44 3.07
CA LEU A 49 -13.99 6.57 4.28
C LEU A 49 -14.22 5.40 5.25
N GLY A 50 -15.49 5.08 5.55
CA GLY A 50 -15.81 3.97 6.44
C GLY A 50 -15.30 2.61 5.93
N ARG A 51 -15.28 2.38 4.61
CA ARG A 51 -14.69 1.16 4.01
C ARG A 51 -13.16 1.10 4.13
N LEU A 52 -12.50 2.25 4.17
CA LEU A 52 -11.05 2.36 4.30
C LEU A 52 -10.58 2.32 5.76
N GLY A 53 -11.52 2.34 6.71
CA GLY A 53 -11.23 2.34 8.14
C GLY A 53 -10.78 3.70 8.68
N PHE A 54 -11.15 4.79 7.99
CA PHE A 54 -11.02 6.17 8.48
C PHE A 54 -12.27 6.59 9.28
#